data_AF-A0A6A6M519-F1
#
_entry.id   AF-A0A6A6M519-F1
#
_cell.length_a   1.000
_cell.length_b   1.000
_cell.length_c   1.000
_cell.angle_alpha   90.00
_cell.angle_beta   90.00
_cell.angle_gamma   90.00
#
_symmetry.space_group_name_H-M   'P 1'
#
loop_
_entity.id
_entity.type
_entity.pdbx_description
1 polymer ?
#
loop_
_entity_poly.entity_id
_entity_poly.type
_entity_poly.pdbx_seq_one_letter_code
_entity_poly.pdbx_strand_id
1 'polypeptide(L)'
;MFPWPLNLKQHSNESRNEATRDSAVVIMNSITLVDAFLDANKWMELFPSIVARAKTVQIITSGVPCASGSLHLMYAELQVLSPLVPTREAYFLRYCQQNVEEGNWAIVDFPIDGFHDNIQPRFPLYRRRPSGCVIQDMPNGYSRVTWVEQAEIEEKPVHQIFSQFVSSGMAFGAHRWLGVLQRQCERVASLMARNISDLGVIPSPEARKNLMRLAQRMIRTFSVNVSTCGGQSWTALSDSCNDTVRITTRKITEPGQPNGVILSAVSTTWLPFPHYHVFELLRDEHRRSQLDVLSNGNALHEVAHIANGSHPGNCISLLRINVASNSSQNVELMLQESCTDQSGSLVVYTTVNVDSIQLAMSGEDPSCIPLLPLGFVIVPVESTCNSNTVNEGNSIQSLQEGNCTNSGCLLTVGLQVLASTIPSAKLNLSSVNAINNHLRNTVHQITSALSTSAASCPEHNAAPQGKT
;
A
#
# COMPACT_ATOMS: atom_id res chain seq x y z
N MET A 1 -35.61 -19.89 -11.39
CA MET A 1 -35.55 -20.34 -9.99
C MET A 1 -34.74 -21.62 -9.99
N PHE A 2 -33.42 -21.54 -9.81
CA PHE A 2 -32.52 -22.69 -9.92
C PHE A 2 -32.38 -23.36 -8.53
N PRO A 3 -32.53 -24.69 -8.43
CA PRO A 3 -32.46 -25.39 -7.15
C PRO A 3 -31.01 -25.63 -6.74
N TRP A 4 -30.72 -25.34 -5.47
CA TRP A 4 -29.45 -25.61 -4.80
C TRP A 4 -29.35 -27.11 -4.49
N PRO A 5 -28.31 -27.84 -4.92
CA PRO A 5 -28.10 -29.21 -4.45
C PRO A 5 -27.52 -29.15 -3.03
N LEU A 6 -28.38 -29.43 -2.04
CA LEU A 6 -27.95 -29.81 -0.70
C LEU A 6 -27.31 -31.20 -0.75
N ASN A 7 -26.19 -31.33 -0.04
CA ASN A 7 -25.38 -32.54 0.23
C ASN A 7 -24.16 -32.77 -0.68
N LEU A 8 -23.08 -32.05 -0.36
CA LEU A 8 -21.73 -32.60 -0.43
C LEU A 8 -21.16 -32.69 0.99
N LYS A 9 -20.57 -33.84 1.30
CA LYS A 9 -20.02 -34.22 2.60
C LYS A 9 -19.15 -33.11 3.19
N GLN A 10 -19.52 -32.67 4.39
CA GLN A 10 -18.81 -31.71 5.22
C GLN A 10 -17.46 -32.33 5.65
N HIS A 11 -16.39 -31.95 4.96
CA HIS A 11 -15.07 -31.92 5.60
C HIS A 11 -14.98 -30.57 6.30
N SER A 12 -14.87 -30.60 7.62
CA SER A 12 -14.87 -29.45 8.51
C SER A 12 -13.58 -28.63 8.39
N ASN A 13 -13.47 -27.81 7.36
CA ASN A 13 -12.67 -26.59 7.41
C ASN A 13 -13.67 -25.44 7.29
N GLU A 14 -13.82 -24.63 8.34
CA GLU A 14 -14.69 -23.46 8.31
C GLU A 14 -14.17 -22.49 7.22
N SER A 15 -14.93 -22.34 6.14
CA SER A 15 -14.62 -21.38 5.08
C SER A 15 -15.37 -20.08 5.31
N ARG A 16 -14.65 -18.96 5.30
CA ARG A 16 -15.22 -17.63 5.43
C ARG A 16 -15.47 -17.04 4.04
N ASN A 17 -16.68 -16.52 3.83
CA ASN A 17 -16.99 -15.74 2.65
C ASN A 17 -16.79 -14.25 2.93
N GLU A 18 -16.04 -13.58 2.08
CA GLU A 18 -15.89 -12.13 2.06
C GLU A 18 -16.59 -11.60 0.80
N ALA A 19 -17.39 -10.54 0.94
CA ALA A 19 -18.07 -9.89 -0.18
C ALA A 19 -18.15 -8.39 0.07
N THR A 20 -17.61 -7.59 -0.85
CA THR A 20 -17.64 -6.13 -0.76
C THR A 20 -17.90 -5.52 -2.14
N ARG A 21 -18.56 -4.36 -2.15
CA ARG A 21 -18.83 -3.59 -3.35
C ARG A 21 -18.66 -2.12 -3.04
N ASP A 22 -18.02 -1.39 -3.94
CA ASP A 22 -17.87 0.05 -3.83
C ASP A 22 -17.84 0.70 -5.23
N SER A 23 -17.94 2.03 -5.32
CA SER A 23 -17.95 2.76 -6.58
C SER A 23 -17.26 4.12 -6.48
N ALA A 24 -16.44 4.44 -7.47
CA ALA A 24 -15.68 5.68 -7.51
C ALA A 24 -15.54 6.23 -8.94
N VAL A 25 -15.29 7.53 -9.06
CA VAL A 25 -14.93 8.17 -10.32
C VAL A 25 -13.41 8.36 -10.36
N VAL A 26 -12.78 8.02 -11.48
CA VAL A 26 -11.34 8.09 -11.69
C VAL A 26 -11.00 8.89 -12.94
N ILE A 27 -9.86 9.58 -12.92
CA ILE A 27 -9.35 10.40 -14.04
C ILE A 27 -8.60 9.53 -15.07
N MET A 28 -9.28 8.55 -15.63
CA MET A 28 -8.75 7.68 -16.67
C MET A 28 -9.90 7.15 -17.52
N ASN A 29 -9.73 7.11 -18.84
CA ASN A 29 -10.76 6.62 -19.76
C ASN A 29 -10.90 5.09 -19.68
N SER A 30 -12.07 4.57 -20.07
CA SER A 30 -12.39 3.15 -19.91
C SER A 30 -11.44 2.23 -20.66
N ILE A 31 -11.08 2.58 -21.90
CA ILE A 31 -10.20 1.78 -22.76
C ILE A 31 -8.83 1.60 -22.10
N THR A 32 -8.26 2.67 -21.53
CA THR A 32 -6.97 2.62 -20.84
C THR A 32 -7.05 1.78 -19.57
N LEU A 33 -8.16 1.86 -18.83
CA LEU A 33 -8.38 1.02 -17.65
C LEU A 33 -8.50 -0.47 -18.03
N VAL A 34 -9.25 -0.79 -19.08
CA VAL A 34 -9.42 -2.15 -19.57
C VAL A 34 -8.09 -2.74 -20.01
N ASP A 35 -7.33 -2.02 -20.82
CA ASP A 35 -5.98 -2.42 -21.24
C ASP A 35 -5.06 -2.66 -20.04
N ALA A 36 -5.08 -1.76 -19.05
CA ALA A 36 -4.26 -1.90 -17.85
C ALA A 36 -4.70 -3.05 -16.93
N PHE A 37 -5.97 -3.42 -16.89
CA PHE A 37 -6.47 -4.54 -16.10
C PHE A 37 -6.28 -5.90 -16.79
N LEU A 38 -6.18 -5.93 -18.11
CA LEU A 38 -5.90 -7.16 -18.87
C LEU A 38 -4.40 -7.49 -18.94
N ASP A 39 -3.53 -6.48 -18.91
CA ASP A 39 -2.07 -6.64 -18.85
C ASP A 39 -1.60 -6.84 -17.40
N ALA A 40 -1.02 -8.01 -17.12
CA ALA A 40 -0.55 -8.35 -15.78
C ALA A 40 0.49 -7.39 -15.21
N ASN A 41 1.36 -6.81 -16.05
CA ASN A 41 2.39 -5.86 -15.62
C ASN A 41 1.77 -4.51 -15.28
N LYS A 42 0.91 -3.98 -16.15
CA LYS A 42 0.20 -2.72 -15.89
C LYS A 42 -0.72 -2.83 -14.66
N TRP A 43 -1.34 -3.98 -14.46
CA TRP A 43 -2.16 -4.24 -13.28
C TRP A 43 -1.33 -4.21 -11.98
N MET A 44 -0.14 -4.80 -11.97
CA MET A 44 0.79 -4.69 -10.84
C MET A 44 1.27 -3.24 -10.61
N GLU A 45 1.48 -2.47 -11.68
CA GLU A 45 1.88 -1.06 -11.58
C GLU A 45 0.77 -0.17 -11.03
N LEU A 46 -0.49 -0.44 -11.38
CA LEU A 46 -1.67 0.25 -10.85
C LEU A 46 -2.01 -0.13 -9.41
N PHE A 47 -1.55 -1.27 -8.92
CA PHE A 47 -1.91 -1.76 -7.59
C PHE A 47 -0.71 -2.25 -6.78
N PRO A 48 0.38 -1.47 -6.63
CA PRO A 48 1.63 -1.95 -6.04
C PRO A 48 1.48 -2.40 -4.58
N SER A 49 0.51 -1.82 -3.85
CA SER A 49 0.22 -2.18 -2.47
C SER A 49 -0.77 -3.36 -2.30
N ILE A 50 -1.44 -3.79 -3.37
CA ILE A 50 -2.46 -4.87 -3.32
C ILE A 50 -1.98 -6.09 -4.12
N VAL A 51 -1.46 -5.91 -5.33
CA VAL A 51 -1.01 -6.99 -6.21
C VAL A 51 0.51 -7.09 -6.12
N ALA A 52 1.00 -8.09 -5.41
CA ALA A 52 2.44 -8.33 -5.28
C ALA A 52 3.02 -8.92 -6.57
N ARG A 53 2.32 -9.92 -7.12
CA ARG A 53 2.70 -10.63 -8.35
C ARG A 53 1.45 -10.94 -9.16
N ALA A 54 1.56 -10.84 -10.48
CA ALA A 54 0.53 -11.28 -11.41
C ALA A 54 1.17 -11.86 -12.66
N LYS A 55 0.48 -12.81 -13.29
CA LYS A 55 0.91 -13.41 -14.56
C LYS A 55 -0.31 -13.79 -15.40
N THR A 56 -0.28 -13.44 -16.67
CA THR A 56 -1.15 -14.06 -17.68
C THR A 56 -0.56 -15.43 -18.00
N VAL A 57 -1.20 -16.48 -17.49
CA VAL A 57 -0.76 -17.87 -17.69
C VAL A 57 -1.04 -18.31 -19.12
N GLN A 58 -2.24 -18.01 -19.62
CA GLN A 58 -2.67 -18.33 -20.97
C GLN A 58 -3.76 -17.37 -21.44
N ILE A 59 -3.73 -16.99 -22.73
CA ILE A 59 -4.84 -16.33 -23.41
C ILE A 59 -5.68 -17.44 -24.07
N ILE A 60 -6.89 -17.67 -23.57
CA ILE A 60 -7.79 -18.72 -24.08
C ILE A 60 -8.56 -18.19 -25.30
N THR A 61 -9.03 -16.96 -25.21
CA THR A 61 -9.70 -16.28 -26.32
C THR A 61 -9.16 -14.86 -26.41
N SER A 62 -8.66 -14.51 -27.60
CA SER A 62 -8.26 -13.13 -27.90
C SER A 62 -9.51 -12.36 -28.31
N GLY A 63 -9.86 -11.30 -27.56
CA GLY A 63 -11.04 -10.49 -27.83
C GLY A 63 -10.86 -9.61 -29.06
N VAL A 64 -11.87 -9.55 -29.94
CA VAL A 64 -11.87 -8.72 -31.15
C VAL A 64 -13.29 -8.17 -31.37
N PRO A 65 -13.48 -6.85 -31.57
CA PRO A 65 -12.52 -5.74 -31.50
C PRO A 65 -12.31 -5.21 -30.07
N CYS A 66 -11.15 -4.58 -29.82
CA CYS A 66 -10.84 -3.86 -28.57
C CYS A 66 -10.92 -4.72 -27.28
N ALA A 67 -10.43 -5.96 -27.31
CA ALA A 67 -10.44 -6.91 -26.18
C ALA A 67 -11.83 -7.37 -25.69
N SER A 68 -12.93 -6.90 -26.28
CA SER A 68 -14.25 -7.43 -25.98
C SER A 68 -14.33 -8.92 -26.34
N GLY A 69 -14.83 -9.73 -25.42
CA GLY A 69 -14.87 -11.19 -25.51
C GLY A 69 -13.55 -11.88 -25.17
N SER A 70 -12.55 -11.17 -24.64
CA SER A 70 -11.28 -11.80 -24.25
C SER A 70 -11.45 -12.67 -23.00
N LEU A 71 -10.80 -13.82 -22.98
CA LEU A 71 -10.77 -14.73 -21.83
C LEU A 71 -9.33 -15.13 -21.52
N HIS A 72 -8.83 -14.72 -20.36
CA HIS A 72 -7.45 -14.95 -19.91
C HIS A 72 -7.43 -15.84 -18.67
N LEU A 73 -6.54 -16.83 -18.65
CA LEU A 73 -6.15 -17.53 -17.44
C LEU A 73 -5.08 -16.70 -16.71
N MET A 74 -5.41 -16.24 -15.51
CA MET A 74 -4.57 -15.36 -14.70
C MET A 74 -4.11 -16.07 -13.43
N TYR A 75 -2.93 -15.69 -12.96
CA TYR A 75 -2.43 -15.95 -11.61
C TYR A 75 -2.19 -14.62 -10.91
N ALA A 76 -2.56 -14.51 -9.63
CA ALA A 76 -2.26 -13.35 -8.80
C ALA A 76 -1.91 -13.75 -7.37
N GLU A 77 -0.97 -13.01 -6.78
CA GLU A 77 -0.63 -13.01 -5.36
C GLU A 77 -1.00 -11.63 -4.78
N LEU A 78 -2.02 -11.61 -3.92
CA LEU A 78 -2.55 -10.41 -3.28
C LEU A 78 -1.92 -10.23 -1.89
N GLN A 79 -1.57 -8.99 -1.55
CA GLN A 79 -0.85 -8.64 -0.33
C GLN A 79 -1.51 -7.53 0.50
N VAL A 80 -1.23 -7.62 1.80
CA VAL A 80 -1.28 -6.50 2.74
C VAL A 80 0.16 -6.17 3.11
N LEU A 81 0.45 -4.90 3.35
CA LEU A 81 1.80 -4.42 3.65
C LEU A 81 2.17 -4.66 5.13
N SER A 82 2.12 -5.93 5.54
CA SER A 82 2.58 -6.41 6.84
C SER A 82 2.79 -7.92 6.76
N PRO A 83 3.84 -8.47 7.39
CA PRO A 83 4.07 -9.92 7.44
C PRO A 83 3.11 -10.65 8.40
N LEU A 84 2.29 -9.91 9.14
CA LEU A 84 1.29 -10.47 10.07
C LEU A 84 -0.01 -10.88 9.36
N VAL A 85 -0.15 -10.55 8.07
CA VAL A 85 -1.26 -10.95 7.21
C VAL A 85 -0.69 -11.77 6.05
N PRO A 86 -1.05 -13.06 5.91
CA PRO A 86 -0.56 -13.89 4.83
C PRO A 86 -1.09 -13.40 3.46
N THR A 87 -0.26 -13.57 2.43
CA THR A 87 -0.66 -13.34 1.04
C THR A 87 -1.73 -14.34 0.59
N ARG A 88 -2.57 -13.90 -0.36
CA ARG A 88 -3.63 -14.71 -0.96
C ARG A 88 -3.28 -14.98 -2.41
N GLU A 89 -3.15 -16.26 -2.77
CA GLU A 89 -2.79 -16.67 -4.13
C GLU A 89 -3.98 -17.36 -4.81
N ALA A 90 -4.30 -16.96 -6.04
CA ALA A 90 -5.33 -17.62 -6.83
C ALA A 90 -4.99 -17.71 -8.31
N TYR A 91 -5.47 -18.79 -8.92
CA TYR A 91 -5.67 -18.90 -10.36
C TYR A 91 -7.14 -18.63 -10.66
N PHE A 92 -7.42 -17.80 -11.65
CA PHE A 92 -8.78 -17.44 -12.04
C PHE A 92 -8.86 -17.12 -13.54
N LEU A 93 -10.07 -17.22 -14.08
CA LEU A 93 -10.38 -16.78 -15.43
C LEU A 93 -10.86 -15.34 -15.39
N ARG A 94 -10.22 -14.47 -16.17
CA ARG A 94 -10.61 -13.07 -16.37
C ARG A 94 -11.26 -12.94 -17.73
N TYR A 95 -12.55 -12.61 -17.72
CA TYR A 95 -13.33 -12.33 -18.92
C TYR A 95 -13.60 -10.83 -19.04
N CYS A 96 -13.42 -10.27 -20.23
CA CYS A 96 -13.74 -8.87 -20.51
C CYS A 96 -14.77 -8.77 -21.64
N GLN A 97 -15.81 -7.98 -21.41
CA GLN A 97 -16.88 -7.76 -22.38
C GLN A 97 -17.25 -6.28 -22.41
N GLN A 98 -17.38 -5.73 -23.62
CA GLN A 98 -17.95 -4.42 -23.83
C GLN A 98 -19.47 -4.54 -23.99
N ASN A 99 -20.24 -3.76 -23.25
CA ASN A 99 -21.64 -3.50 -23.54
C ASN A 99 -21.74 -2.23 -24.37
N VAL A 100 -21.87 -2.39 -25.69
CA VAL A 100 -21.92 -1.27 -26.63
C VAL A 100 -23.19 -0.43 -26.45
N GLU A 101 -24.30 -1.06 -26.05
CA GLU A 101 -25.59 -0.36 -25.87
C GLU A 101 -25.56 0.59 -24.67
N GLU A 102 -24.90 0.19 -23.59
CA GLU A 102 -24.81 0.97 -22.34
C GLU A 102 -23.52 1.81 -22.24
N GLY A 103 -22.58 1.66 -23.18
CA GLY A 103 -21.29 2.35 -23.15
C GLY A 103 -20.45 1.98 -21.92
N ASN A 104 -20.51 0.72 -21.50
CA ASN A 104 -19.73 0.24 -20.34
C ASN A 104 -18.93 -1.02 -20.68
N TRP A 105 -17.94 -1.29 -19.84
CA TRP A 105 -17.11 -2.49 -19.88
C TRP A 105 -17.32 -3.28 -18.60
N ALA A 106 -17.41 -4.60 -18.72
CA ALA A 106 -17.40 -5.51 -17.60
C ALA A 106 -16.14 -6.37 -17.66
N ILE A 107 -15.39 -6.40 -16.56
CA ILE A 107 -14.31 -7.36 -16.33
C ILE A 107 -14.72 -8.24 -15.16
N VAL A 108 -14.79 -9.54 -15.40
CA VAL A 108 -15.24 -10.53 -14.41
C VAL A 108 -14.16 -11.59 -14.25
N ASP A 109 -13.71 -11.76 -13.02
CA ASP A 109 -12.83 -12.81 -12.55
C ASP A 109 -13.68 -13.91 -11.91
N PHE A 110 -13.52 -15.16 -12.34
CA PHE A 110 -14.23 -16.29 -11.75
C PHE A 110 -13.30 -17.50 -11.54
N PRO A 111 -13.59 -18.37 -10.56
CA PRO A 111 -12.70 -19.45 -10.19
C PRO A 111 -12.65 -20.51 -11.29
N ILE A 112 -11.59 -21.32 -11.26
CA ILE A 112 -11.46 -22.49 -12.12
C ILE A 112 -11.84 -23.71 -11.30
N ASP A 113 -12.91 -24.38 -11.70
CA ASP A 113 -13.33 -25.63 -11.08
C ASP A 113 -12.39 -26.77 -11.52
N GLY A 114 -11.92 -27.58 -10.56
CA GLY A 114 -11.16 -28.82 -10.82
C GLY A 114 -9.62 -28.70 -10.93
N PHE A 115 -9.03 -27.50 -10.86
CA PHE A 115 -7.56 -27.35 -10.83
C PHE A 115 -6.94 -27.51 -9.42
N HIS A 116 -7.75 -27.32 -8.38
CA HIS A 116 -7.30 -27.37 -6.98
C HIS A 116 -7.08 -28.80 -6.45
N ASP A 117 -7.60 -29.83 -7.13
CA ASP A 117 -7.49 -31.22 -6.65
C ASP A 117 -6.10 -31.86 -6.91
N ASN A 118 -5.32 -31.31 -7.84
CA ASN A 118 -4.00 -31.84 -8.21
C ASN A 118 -2.79 -30.98 -7.77
N ILE A 119 -3.04 -29.79 -7.21
CA ILE A 119 -1.98 -28.90 -6.71
C ILE A 119 -2.11 -28.85 -5.19
N GLN A 120 -1.20 -29.53 -4.47
CA GLN A 120 -1.10 -29.36 -3.02
C GLN A 120 -0.95 -27.85 -2.71
N PRO A 121 -1.91 -27.21 -2.02
CA PRO A 121 -1.81 -25.80 -1.76
C PRO A 121 -0.71 -25.57 -0.72
N ARG A 122 0.33 -24.81 -1.09
CA ARG A 122 1.39 -24.37 -0.16
C ARG A 122 0.89 -23.32 0.86
N PHE A 123 -0.33 -22.83 0.66
CA PHE A 123 -0.95 -21.69 1.34
C PHE A 123 -2.39 -22.06 1.76
N PRO A 124 -3.04 -21.33 2.70
CA PRO A 124 -4.47 -21.54 2.93
C PRO A 124 -5.26 -21.45 1.62
N LEU A 125 -6.28 -22.28 1.47
CA LEU A 125 -7.11 -22.27 0.27
C LEU A 125 -7.81 -20.91 0.15
N TYR A 126 -7.40 -20.12 -0.85
CA TYR A 126 -8.07 -18.89 -1.26
C TYR A 126 -8.70 -19.12 -2.63
N ARG A 127 -10.02 -18.89 -2.71
CA ARG A 127 -10.78 -18.99 -3.94
C ARG A 127 -11.43 -17.65 -4.26
N ARG A 128 -10.97 -17.01 -5.32
CA ARG A 128 -11.61 -15.82 -5.90
C ARG A 128 -12.94 -16.24 -6.50
N ARG A 129 -14.06 -15.91 -5.84
CA ARG A 129 -15.42 -16.05 -6.38
C ARG A 129 -15.66 -14.96 -7.42
N PRO A 130 -16.78 -15.00 -8.19
CA PRO A 130 -17.09 -13.98 -9.18
C PRO A 130 -16.87 -12.55 -8.65
N SER A 131 -15.80 -11.92 -9.13
CA SER A 131 -15.27 -10.62 -8.71
C SER A 131 -14.91 -9.81 -9.94
N GLY A 132 -14.56 -8.53 -9.78
CA GLY A 132 -14.08 -7.70 -10.88
C GLY A 132 -14.69 -6.31 -10.84
N CYS A 133 -14.90 -5.71 -12.01
CA CYS A 133 -15.41 -4.35 -12.07
C CYS A 133 -16.27 -4.07 -13.31
N VAL A 134 -17.15 -3.08 -13.17
CA VAL A 134 -17.85 -2.43 -14.27
C VAL A 134 -17.29 -1.03 -14.43
N ILE A 135 -16.89 -0.68 -15.64
CA ILE A 135 -16.28 0.60 -16.00
C ILE A 135 -17.22 1.31 -16.97
N GLN A 136 -17.81 2.41 -16.52
CA GLN A 136 -18.71 3.23 -17.32
C GLN A 136 -17.98 4.49 -17.77
N ASP A 137 -18.07 4.79 -19.07
CA ASP A 137 -17.52 6.02 -19.62
C ASP A 137 -18.19 7.26 -19.02
N MET A 138 -17.38 8.25 -18.67
CA MET A 138 -17.83 9.57 -18.21
C MET A 138 -17.24 10.67 -19.10
N PRO A 139 -17.86 11.87 -19.16
CA PRO A 139 -17.31 12.99 -19.91
C PRO A 139 -15.88 13.37 -19.48
N ASN A 140 -15.14 14.07 -20.35
CA ASN A 140 -13.80 14.61 -20.09
C ASN A 140 -12.71 13.57 -19.79
N GLY A 141 -12.88 12.32 -20.26
CA GLY A 141 -11.88 11.26 -20.09
C GLY A 141 -11.86 10.61 -18.71
N TYR A 142 -12.91 10.83 -17.91
CA TYR A 142 -13.12 10.12 -16.65
C TYR A 142 -13.84 8.80 -16.88
N SER A 143 -13.80 7.92 -15.88
CA SER A 143 -14.63 6.72 -15.83
C SER A 143 -15.22 6.54 -14.45
N ARG A 144 -16.45 6.01 -14.37
CA ARG A 144 -17.04 5.52 -13.12
C ARG A 144 -16.75 4.02 -13.02
N VAL A 145 -16.06 3.61 -11.97
CA VAL A 145 -15.70 2.21 -11.73
C VAL A 145 -16.50 1.70 -10.54
N THR A 146 -17.28 0.64 -10.75
CA THR A 146 -17.91 -0.14 -9.68
C THR A 146 -17.09 -1.40 -9.49
N TRP A 147 -16.50 -1.59 -8.31
CA TRP A 147 -15.68 -2.76 -8.00
C TRP A 147 -16.46 -3.72 -7.10
N VAL A 148 -16.36 -5.01 -7.39
CA VAL A 148 -16.98 -6.08 -6.60
C VAL A 148 -15.90 -7.10 -6.29
N GLU A 149 -15.71 -7.40 -5.02
CA GLU A 149 -14.74 -8.39 -4.55
C GLU A 149 -15.45 -9.44 -3.73
N GLN A 150 -15.39 -10.69 -4.20
CA GLN A 150 -15.95 -11.85 -3.54
C GLN A 150 -14.91 -12.96 -3.43
N ALA A 151 -14.72 -13.49 -2.23
CA ALA A 151 -13.76 -14.54 -1.98
C ALA A 151 -14.28 -15.55 -0.95
N GLU A 152 -13.79 -16.78 -1.08
CA GLU A 152 -13.91 -17.82 -0.07
C GLU A 152 -12.51 -18.18 0.42
N ILE A 153 -12.33 -18.13 1.75
CA ILE A 153 -11.04 -18.27 2.40
C ILE A 153 -11.13 -19.34 3.46
N GLU A 154 -10.20 -20.30 3.42
CA GLU A 154 -9.98 -21.22 4.52
C GLU A 154 -9.43 -20.47 5.73
N GLU A 155 -10.11 -20.61 6.88
CA GLU A 155 -9.80 -19.84 8.07
C GLU A 155 -8.45 -20.26 8.67
N LYS A 156 -7.42 -19.43 8.45
CA LYS A 156 -6.19 -19.44 9.24
C LYS A 156 -6.17 -18.24 10.18
N PRO A 157 -5.64 -18.40 11.40
CA PRO A 157 -5.55 -17.31 12.35
C PRO A 157 -4.63 -16.21 11.79
N VAL A 158 -5.21 -15.04 11.54
CA VAL A 158 -4.47 -13.80 11.32
C VAL A 158 -4.07 -13.25 12.70
N HIS A 159 -2.94 -12.54 12.79
CA HIS A 159 -2.56 -11.88 14.03
C HIS A 159 -3.70 -10.99 14.55
N GLN A 160 -4.00 -11.04 15.86
CA GLN A 160 -5.16 -10.41 16.46
C GLN A 160 -5.28 -8.92 16.12
N ILE A 161 -4.15 -8.21 16.05
CA ILE A 161 -4.07 -6.78 15.67
C ILE A 161 -4.70 -6.45 14.31
N PHE A 162 -4.69 -7.41 13.36
CA PHE A 162 -5.27 -7.25 12.02
C PHE A 162 -6.63 -7.94 11.88
N SER A 163 -7.12 -8.64 12.91
CA SER A 163 -8.36 -9.42 12.83
C SER A 163 -9.55 -8.57 12.35
N GLN A 164 -9.72 -7.38 12.91
CA GLN A 164 -10.79 -6.45 12.55
C GLN A 164 -10.60 -5.84 11.15
N PHE A 165 -9.37 -5.47 10.80
CA PHE A 165 -9.04 -4.92 9.47
C PHE A 165 -9.30 -5.92 8.34
N VAL A 166 -9.04 -7.20 8.58
CA VAL A 166 -9.30 -8.26 7.59
C VAL A 166 -10.79 -8.64 7.58
N SER A 167 -11.42 -8.84 8.75
CA SER A 167 -12.83 -9.26 8.83
C SER A 167 -13.83 -8.21 8.34
N SER A 168 -13.50 -6.92 8.47
CA SER A 168 -14.30 -5.81 7.90
C SER A 168 -14.23 -5.73 6.37
N GLY A 169 -13.34 -6.48 5.71
CA GLY A 169 -13.12 -6.39 4.28
C GLY A 169 -12.22 -5.23 3.85
N MET A 170 -11.72 -4.39 4.77
CA MET A 170 -10.86 -3.24 4.44
C MET A 170 -9.49 -3.65 3.89
N ALA A 171 -9.01 -4.85 4.24
CA ALA A 171 -7.71 -5.36 3.78
C ALA A 171 -7.67 -5.75 2.29
N PHE A 172 -8.72 -6.38 1.78
CA PHE A 172 -8.73 -6.99 0.44
C PHE A 172 -9.96 -6.59 -0.41
N GLY A 173 -10.91 -5.85 0.17
CA GLY A 173 -12.19 -5.52 -0.45
C GLY A 173 -12.15 -4.34 -1.41
N ALA A 174 -13.31 -4.13 -2.06
CA ALA A 174 -13.53 -3.18 -3.15
C ALA A 174 -13.13 -1.73 -2.80
N HIS A 175 -13.37 -1.30 -1.56
CA HIS A 175 -13.03 0.05 -1.10
C HIS A 175 -11.52 0.35 -1.25
N ARG A 176 -10.67 -0.60 -0.84
CA ARG A 176 -9.22 -0.46 -0.96
C ARG A 176 -8.75 -0.47 -2.42
N TRP A 177 -9.35 -1.31 -3.26
CA TRP A 177 -9.07 -1.31 -4.70
C TRP A 177 -9.36 0.05 -5.33
N LEU A 178 -10.51 0.64 -5.03
CA LEU A 178 -10.89 1.93 -5.59
C LEU A 178 -10.05 3.09 -5.05
N GLY A 179 -9.74 3.12 -3.75
CA GLY A 179 -8.86 4.13 -3.17
C GLY A 179 -7.48 4.14 -3.82
N VAL A 180 -6.87 2.95 -4.00
CA VAL A 180 -5.59 2.81 -4.69
C VAL A 180 -5.71 3.19 -6.18
N LEU A 181 -6.78 2.79 -6.86
CA LEU A 181 -7.00 3.12 -8.27
C LEU A 181 -7.12 4.63 -8.50
N GLN A 182 -7.96 5.32 -7.71
CA GLN A 182 -8.13 6.77 -7.79
C GLN A 182 -6.78 7.48 -7.68
N ARG A 183 -6.01 7.14 -6.66
CA ARG A 183 -4.68 7.70 -6.42
C ARG A 183 -3.72 7.42 -7.58
N GLN A 184 -3.72 6.21 -8.14
CA GLN A 184 -2.83 5.88 -9.25
C GLN A 184 -3.25 6.57 -10.55
N CYS A 185 -4.55 6.74 -10.81
CA CYS A 185 -5.02 7.55 -11.94
C CYS A 185 -4.58 9.02 -11.79
N GLU A 186 -4.67 9.61 -10.60
CA GLU A 186 -4.16 10.96 -10.33
C GLU A 186 -2.65 11.07 -10.55
N ARG A 187 -1.88 10.07 -10.09
CA ARG A 187 -0.43 10.00 -10.31
C ARG A 187 -0.09 9.91 -11.80
N VAL A 188 -0.80 9.09 -12.57
CA VAL A 188 -0.62 8.98 -14.03
C VAL A 188 -0.97 10.30 -14.73
N ALA A 189 -2.04 10.98 -14.32
CA ALA A 189 -2.38 12.30 -14.84
C ALA A 189 -1.26 13.32 -14.56
N SER A 190 -0.67 13.29 -13.36
CA SER A 190 0.48 14.12 -12.98
C SER A 190 1.71 13.82 -13.84
N LEU A 191 1.95 12.54 -14.16
CA LEU A 191 3.04 12.14 -15.06
C LEU A 191 2.88 12.73 -16.47
N MET A 192 1.65 12.86 -16.96
CA MET A 192 1.32 13.39 -18.30
C MET A 192 1.22 14.93 -18.35
N ALA A 193 1.11 15.61 -17.21
CA ALA A 193 0.91 17.06 -17.17
C ALA A 193 2.15 17.83 -17.65
N ARG A 194 2.00 18.78 -18.58
CA ARG A 194 3.15 19.51 -19.15
C ARG A 194 3.67 20.66 -18.30
N ASN A 195 2.80 21.26 -17.48
CA ASN A 195 3.09 22.47 -16.70
C ASN A 195 2.88 22.18 -15.21
N ILE A 196 3.86 21.57 -14.55
CA ILE A 196 3.89 21.46 -13.09
C ILE A 196 4.98 22.39 -12.59
N SER A 197 4.64 23.26 -11.63
CA SER A 197 5.62 24.08 -10.93
C SER A 197 6.55 23.18 -10.14
N ASP A 198 7.84 23.22 -10.46
CA ASP A 198 8.91 22.62 -9.65
C ASP A 198 9.74 23.74 -9.01
N LEU A 199 10.53 23.39 -7.99
CA LEU A 199 11.52 24.25 -7.34
C LEU A 199 12.71 24.59 -8.27
N GLY A 200 12.69 24.16 -9.53
CA GLY A 200 13.66 24.51 -10.57
C GLY A 200 14.83 23.55 -10.70
N VAL A 201 14.81 22.42 -10.00
CA VAL A 201 15.90 21.42 -10.00
C VAL A 201 15.69 20.35 -11.07
N ILE A 202 14.44 20.05 -11.45
CA ILE A 202 14.13 19.06 -12.48
C ILE A 202 14.27 19.70 -13.88
N PRO A 203 15.28 19.29 -14.68
CA PRO A 203 15.66 20.04 -15.88
C PRO A 203 14.70 19.85 -17.06
N SER A 204 13.88 18.79 -17.06
CA SER A 204 12.99 18.48 -18.18
C SER A 204 11.79 17.62 -17.76
N PRO A 205 10.70 17.58 -18.57
CA PRO A 205 9.60 16.66 -18.35
C PRO A 205 10.01 15.19 -18.38
N GLU A 206 11.04 14.83 -19.14
CA GLU A 206 11.54 13.46 -19.21
C GLU A 206 12.32 13.07 -17.95
N ALA A 207 13.12 14.01 -17.41
CA ALA A 207 13.76 13.86 -16.10
C ALA A 207 12.72 13.66 -14.99
N ARG A 208 11.62 14.42 -15.04
CA ARG A 208 10.49 14.24 -14.11
C ARG A 208 9.89 12.84 -14.20
N LYS A 209 9.60 12.36 -15.42
CA LYS A 209 9.06 11.00 -15.62
C LYS A 209 10.00 9.92 -15.08
N ASN A 210 11.31 10.05 -15.31
CA ASN A 210 12.28 9.09 -14.80
C ASN A 210 12.37 9.11 -13.27
N LEU A 211 12.31 10.29 -12.65
CA LEU A 211 12.26 10.40 -11.18
C LEU A 211 10.97 9.76 -10.63
N MET A 212 9.82 9.98 -11.27
CA MET A 212 8.56 9.32 -10.91
C MET A 212 8.62 7.79 -11.10
N ARG A 213 9.27 7.29 -12.16
CA ARG A 213 9.50 5.84 -12.36
C ARG A 213 10.41 5.26 -11.28
N LEU A 214 11.46 6.00 -10.90
CA LEU A 214 12.36 5.61 -9.81
C LEU A 214 11.61 5.51 -8.47
N ALA A 215 10.76 6.49 -8.17
CA ALA A 215 9.90 6.48 -6.99
C ALA A 215 8.85 5.35 -7.03
N GLN A 216 8.24 5.07 -8.20
CA GLN A 216 7.33 3.93 -8.36
C GLN A 216 8.04 2.60 -8.06
N ARG A 217 9.29 2.44 -8.54
CA ARG A 217 10.10 1.26 -8.26
C ARG A 217 10.43 1.15 -6.76
N MET A 218 10.69 2.27 -6.10
CA MET A 218 10.86 2.34 -4.65
C MET A 218 9.61 1.84 -3.91
N ILE A 219 8.42 2.35 -4.23
CA ILE A 219 7.13 1.92 -3.64
C ILE A 219 6.88 0.43 -3.85
N ARG A 220 7.07 -0.07 -5.08
CA ARG A 220 6.87 -1.48 -5.41
C ARG A 220 7.84 -2.38 -4.63
N THR A 221 9.12 -2.00 -4.58
CA THR A 221 10.16 -2.74 -3.86
C THR A 221 9.86 -2.78 -2.37
N PHE A 222 9.47 -1.65 -1.77
CA PHE A 222 9.05 -1.60 -0.37
C PHE A 222 7.85 -2.52 -0.12
N SER A 223 6.80 -2.42 -0.95
CA SER A 223 5.55 -3.16 -0.77
C SER A 223 5.75 -4.67 -0.74
N VAL A 224 6.59 -5.20 -1.64
CA VAL A 224 6.93 -6.64 -1.68
C VAL A 224 7.83 -7.07 -0.53
N ASN A 225 8.72 -6.19 -0.04
CA ASN A 225 9.69 -6.51 1.00
C ASN A 225 9.12 -6.47 2.42
N VAL A 226 7.95 -5.88 2.62
CA VAL A 226 7.27 -5.79 3.93
C VAL A 226 6.08 -6.75 4.06
N SER A 227 5.81 -7.56 3.02
CA SER A 227 4.74 -8.56 3.02
C SER A 227 5.30 -9.98 3.07
N THR A 228 4.44 -11.00 3.10
CA THR A 228 4.85 -12.41 2.99
C THR A 228 5.04 -12.87 1.54
N CYS A 229 5.15 -11.94 0.59
CA CYS A 229 5.18 -12.22 -0.84
C CYS A 229 6.27 -13.24 -1.23
N GLY A 230 5.94 -14.17 -2.13
CA GLY A 230 6.91 -15.12 -2.68
C GLY A 230 7.38 -16.16 -1.65
N GLY A 231 6.59 -16.41 -0.60
CA GLY A 231 6.92 -17.37 0.45
C GLY A 231 8.05 -16.91 1.38
N GLN A 232 8.25 -15.59 1.52
CA GLN A 232 9.22 -15.05 2.47
C GLN A 232 8.93 -15.55 3.89
N SER A 233 9.93 -16.19 4.50
CA SER A 233 9.85 -16.66 5.88
C SER A 233 10.19 -15.53 6.83
N TRP A 234 9.23 -15.17 7.68
CA TRP A 234 9.37 -14.13 8.69
C TRP A 234 9.49 -14.76 10.07
N THR A 235 10.58 -14.46 10.77
CA THR A 235 10.86 -14.97 12.11
C THR A 235 10.40 -13.96 13.15
N ALA A 236 9.62 -14.40 14.13
CA ALA A 236 9.31 -13.61 15.33
C ALA A 236 10.50 -13.62 16.28
N LEU A 237 10.76 -12.50 16.97
CA LEU A 237 11.84 -12.41 17.95
C LEU A 237 11.42 -12.87 19.35
N SER A 238 10.12 -12.86 19.62
CA SER A 238 9.51 -13.35 20.85
C SER A 238 8.42 -14.37 20.49
N ASP A 239 8.24 -15.35 21.36
CA ASP A 239 7.11 -16.28 21.31
C ASP A 239 5.81 -15.67 21.88
N SER A 240 5.86 -14.41 22.33
CA SER A 240 4.68 -13.68 22.79
C SER A 240 3.70 -13.44 21.65
N CYS A 241 2.43 -13.79 21.86
CA CYS A 241 1.35 -13.51 20.92
C CYS A 241 1.09 -12.00 20.71
N ASN A 242 1.63 -11.14 21.59
CA ASN A 242 1.55 -9.70 21.48
C ASN A 242 2.72 -9.09 20.69
N ASP A 243 3.77 -9.87 20.39
CA ASP A 243 4.92 -9.36 19.64
C ASP A 243 4.61 -9.28 18.14
N THR A 244 4.65 -8.06 17.62
CA THR A 244 4.36 -7.76 16.22
C THR A 244 5.63 -7.63 15.39
N VAL A 245 6.82 -7.72 16.01
CA VAL A 245 8.10 -7.60 15.31
C VAL A 245 8.41 -8.87 14.55
N ARG A 246 8.68 -8.72 13.25
CA ARG A 246 9.09 -9.79 12.35
C ARG A 246 10.37 -9.41 11.65
N ILE A 247 11.30 -10.36 11.58
CA ILE A 247 12.58 -10.18 10.90
C ILE A 247 12.76 -11.25 9.83
N THR A 248 13.31 -10.85 8.69
CA THR A 248 13.70 -11.78 7.63
C THR A 248 15.02 -11.36 7.00
N THR A 249 15.61 -12.27 6.25
CA THR A 249 16.88 -12.07 5.56
C THR A 249 16.75 -12.49 4.12
N ARG A 250 17.21 -11.65 3.21
CA ARG A 250 17.16 -11.92 1.78
C ARG A 250 18.53 -11.71 1.15
N LYS A 251 18.91 -12.64 0.28
CA LYS A 251 20.12 -12.56 -0.53
C LYS A 251 19.73 -11.95 -1.86
N ILE A 252 20.34 -10.82 -2.20
CA ILE A 252 20.04 -10.09 -3.43
C ILE A 252 21.29 -9.99 -4.28
N THR A 253 21.19 -10.46 -5.51
CA THR A 253 22.23 -10.35 -6.54
C THR A 253 21.71 -9.69 -7.81
N GLU A 254 20.43 -9.36 -7.86
CA GLU A 254 19.77 -8.78 -9.02
C GLU A 254 20.02 -7.27 -9.12
N PRO A 255 20.10 -6.71 -10.34
CA PRO A 255 20.20 -5.27 -10.55
C PRO A 255 19.05 -4.49 -9.92
N GLY A 256 19.32 -3.25 -9.51
CA GLY A 256 18.31 -2.35 -8.97
C GLY A 256 18.10 -2.42 -7.45
N GLN A 257 18.81 -3.32 -6.76
CA GLN A 257 18.91 -3.36 -5.30
C GLN A 257 20.38 -3.57 -4.90
N PRO A 258 20.78 -3.21 -3.66
CA PRO A 258 22.15 -3.45 -3.20
C PRO A 258 22.51 -4.94 -3.22
N ASN A 259 23.66 -5.27 -3.81
CA ASN A 259 24.16 -6.64 -3.83
C ASN A 259 24.64 -7.06 -2.44
N GLY A 260 24.14 -8.20 -1.96
CA GLY A 260 24.53 -8.77 -0.68
C GLY A 260 23.40 -9.41 0.10
N VAL A 261 23.55 -9.39 1.43
CA VAL A 261 22.56 -9.89 2.39
C VAL A 261 21.84 -8.69 3.00
N ILE A 262 20.54 -8.61 2.77
CA ILE A 262 19.68 -7.56 3.33
C ILE A 262 18.90 -8.14 4.50
N LEU A 263 18.96 -7.44 5.63
CA LEU A 263 18.19 -7.70 6.83
C LEU A 263 16.98 -6.77 6.82
N SER A 264 15.78 -7.35 6.85
CA SER A 264 14.52 -6.61 6.91
C SER A 264 13.84 -6.84 8.26
N ALA A 265 13.35 -5.77 8.87
CA ALA A 265 12.56 -5.83 10.10
C ALA A 265 11.27 -5.03 9.91
N VAL A 266 10.14 -5.63 10.30
CA VAL A 266 8.83 -5.00 10.22
C VAL A 266 8.14 -5.12 11.58
N SER A 267 7.42 -4.08 11.97
CA SER A 267 6.60 -4.08 13.17
C SER A 267 5.32 -3.31 12.93
N THR A 268 4.23 -3.79 13.50
CA THR A 268 2.93 -3.13 13.45
C THR A 268 2.49 -2.75 14.86
N THR A 269 2.05 -1.52 15.06
CA THR A 269 1.53 -1.03 16.34
C THR A 269 0.19 -0.33 16.13
N TRP A 270 -0.76 -0.53 17.04
CA TRP A 270 -2.01 0.22 17.03
C TRP A 270 -1.80 1.57 17.73
N LEU A 271 -2.31 2.63 17.10
CA LEU A 271 -2.23 3.99 17.61
C LEU A 271 -3.65 4.56 17.78
N PRO A 272 -3.95 5.22 18.92
CA PRO A 272 -5.25 5.84 19.20
C PRO A 272 -5.40 7.20 18.50
N PHE A 273 -4.96 7.31 17.25
CA PHE A 273 -5.01 8.55 16.48
C PHE A 273 -5.55 8.26 15.07
N PRO A 274 -6.27 9.22 14.44
CA PRO A 274 -6.64 9.13 13.04
C PRO A 274 -5.40 8.97 12.16
N HIS A 275 -5.50 8.17 11.08
CA HIS A 275 -4.35 7.88 10.22
C HIS A 275 -3.77 9.14 9.56
N TYR A 276 -4.61 10.13 9.23
CA TYR A 276 -4.16 11.39 8.63
C TYR A 276 -3.23 12.19 9.56
N HIS A 277 -3.46 12.21 10.87
CA HIS A 277 -2.58 12.92 11.82
C HIS A 277 -1.21 12.24 11.91
N VAL A 278 -1.20 10.90 11.91
CA VAL A 278 0.06 10.13 11.87
C VAL A 278 0.78 10.37 10.55
N PHE A 279 0.05 10.40 9.43
CA PHE A 279 0.60 10.69 8.12
C PHE A 279 1.24 12.07 8.04
N GLU A 280 0.57 13.10 8.55
CA GLU A 280 1.12 14.47 8.57
C GLU A 280 2.40 14.57 9.39
N LEU A 281 2.45 13.95 10.58
CA LEU A 281 3.66 13.89 11.40
C LEU A 281 4.82 13.25 10.64
N LEU A 282 4.58 12.11 9.98
CA LEU A 282 5.63 11.34 9.32
C LEU A 282 6.11 11.98 8.00
N ARG A 283 5.23 12.72 7.33
CA ARG A 283 5.58 13.48 6.12
C ARG A 283 6.38 14.75 6.44
N ASP A 284 6.10 15.41 7.56
CA ASP A 284 6.70 16.71 7.93
C ASP A 284 8.20 16.64 8.18
N GLU A 285 8.98 17.30 7.33
CA GLU A 285 10.44 17.34 7.34
C GLU A 285 11.04 17.91 8.65
N HIS A 286 10.40 18.94 9.22
CA HIS A 286 10.89 19.63 10.41
C HIS A 286 10.60 18.85 11.68
N ARG A 287 9.46 18.15 11.73
CA ARG A 287 9.13 17.26 12.85
C ARG A 287 9.93 15.97 12.77
N ARG A 288 10.29 15.54 11.55
CA ARG A 288 11.11 14.35 11.33
C ARG A 288 12.55 14.50 11.79
N SER A 289 13.16 15.68 11.69
CA SER A 289 14.51 15.90 12.25
C SER A 289 14.56 15.74 13.77
N GLN A 290 13.41 15.87 14.46
CA GLN A 290 13.26 15.59 15.90
C GLN A 290 13.05 14.08 16.18
N LEU A 291 12.59 13.33 15.18
CA LEU A 291 12.53 11.87 15.20
C LEU A 291 13.90 11.34 14.73
N ASP A 292 14.84 11.24 15.68
CA ASP A 292 16.25 10.79 15.55
C ASP A 292 16.45 9.58 14.61
N VAL A 293 15.41 8.77 14.43
CA VAL A 293 15.32 7.58 13.59
C VAL A 293 15.66 7.80 12.11
N LEU A 294 15.37 8.97 11.54
CA LEU A 294 15.22 9.10 10.08
C LEU A 294 16.31 9.94 9.41
N SER A 295 16.95 10.82 10.17
CA SER A 295 17.99 11.71 9.67
C SER A 295 19.27 11.71 10.52
N ASN A 296 19.39 10.86 11.55
CA ASN A 296 20.44 10.96 12.59
C ASN A 296 20.53 12.40 13.16
N GLY A 297 19.39 13.07 13.32
CA GLY A 297 19.31 14.47 13.75
C GLY A 297 19.69 15.51 12.68
N ASN A 298 19.97 15.12 11.44
CA ASN A 298 20.28 16.05 10.36
C ASN A 298 19.02 16.81 9.91
N ALA A 299 19.20 18.08 9.54
CA ALA A 299 18.16 18.86 8.90
C ALA A 299 17.94 18.37 7.47
N LEU A 300 16.69 18.16 7.10
CA LEU A 300 16.26 17.87 5.74
C LEU A 300 15.87 19.16 5.05
N HIS A 301 16.22 19.29 3.78
CA HIS A 301 15.82 20.42 2.95
C HIS A 301 15.28 19.91 1.62
N GLU A 302 14.01 20.17 1.32
CA GLU A 302 13.42 19.87 0.03
C GLU A 302 14.10 20.64 -1.11
N VAL A 303 14.61 19.90 -2.09
CA VAL A 303 15.27 20.46 -3.29
C VAL A 303 14.43 20.26 -4.55
N ALA A 304 13.53 19.28 -4.59
CA ALA A 304 12.59 19.11 -5.69
C ALA A 304 11.26 18.55 -5.17
N HIS A 305 10.16 18.97 -5.79
CA HIS A 305 8.80 18.60 -5.40
C HIS A 305 7.96 18.27 -6.62
N ILE A 306 7.31 17.11 -6.62
CA ILE A 306 6.36 16.68 -7.65
C ILE A 306 5.04 16.32 -6.97
N ALA A 307 3.99 17.11 -7.21
CA ALA A 307 2.64 16.75 -6.81
C ALA A 307 2.14 15.53 -7.60
N ASN A 308 1.54 14.55 -6.90
CA ASN A 308 1.06 13.28 -7.44
C ASN A 308 -0.45 13.07 -7.29
N GLY A 309 -1.18 14.09 -6.83
CA GLY A 309 -2.62 13.98 -6.68
C GLY A 309 -3.26 15.26 -6.16
N SER A 310 -4.56 15.17 -5.95
CA SER A 310 -5.38 16.29 -5.46
C SER A 310 -5.06 16.64 -4.01
N HIS A 311 -4.73 15.63 -3.19
CA HIS A 311 -4.32 15.83 -1.81
C HIS A 311 -2.87 16.36 -1.74
N PRO A 312 -2.58 17.45 -1.00
CA PRO A 312 -1.24 18.05 -0.95
C PRO A 312 -0.17 17.16 -0.32
N GLY A 313 -0.56 16.09 0.35
CA GLY A 313 0.37 15.04 0.84
C GLY A 313 0.74 13.97 -0.16
N ASN A 314 0.08 13.93 -1.31
CA ASN A 314 0.41 13.01 -2.38
C ASN A 314 1.51 13.65 -3.23
N CYS A 315 2.77 13.35 -2.93
CA CYS A 315 3.91 13.94 -3.62
C CYS A 315 5.12 13.02 -3.66
N ILE A 316 6.04 13.31 -4.58
CA ILE A 316 7.42 12.86 -4.54
C ILE A 316 8.28 14.07 -4.17
N SER A 317 9.09 13.91 -3.14
CA SER A 317 10.04 14.93 -2.67
C SER A 317 11.45 14.39 -2.76
N LEU A 318 12.37 15.24 -3.21
CA LEU A 318 13.80 14.97 -3.13
C LEU A 318 14.37 15.87 -2.03
N LEU A 319 14.90 15.27 -0.99
CA LEU A 319 15.40 15.98 0.19
C LEU A 319 16.92 15.89 0.24
N ARG A 320 17.59 17.00 0.50
CA ARG A 320 19.01 17.04 0.80
C ARG A 320 19.23 16.80 2.29
N ILE A 321 20.12 15.86 2.62
CA ILE A 321 20.52 15.59 4.00
C ILE A 321 21.71 16.50 4.33
N ASN A 322 21.50 17.49 5.21
CA ASN A 322 22.56 18.40 5.63
C ASN A 322 23.32 17.81 6.82
N VAL A 323 24.48 17.21 6.57
CA VAL A 323 25.36 16.71 7.63
C VAL A 323 26.12 17.90 8.23
N ALA A 324 26.04 18.08 9.56
CA ALA A 324 26.68 19.18 10.28
C ALA A 324 28.23 19.14 10.29
N SER A 325 28.84 18.14 9.65
CA SER A 325 30.28 17.91 9.61
C SER A 325 30.92 18.60 8.41
N ASN A 326 31.99 19.36 8.62
CA ASN A 326 32.77 20.10 7.60
C ASN A 326 33.49 19.21 6.55
N SER A 327 33.07 17.97 6.33
CA SER A 327 33.62 17.06 5.32
C SER A 327 32.81 17.18 4.02
N SER A 328 33.29 18.01 3.11
CA SER A 328 32.67 18.38 1.83
C SER A 328 32.65 17.28 0.75
N GLN A 329 32.55 15.99 1.11
CA GLN A 329 32.76 14.92 0.11
C GLN A 329 31.59 13.97 -0.15
N ASN A 330 30.51 13.92 0.64
CA ASN A 330 29.35 13.09 0.31
C ASN A 330 28.03 13.78 0.70
N VAL A 331 27.41 14.50 -0.24
CA VAL A 331 26.02 14.94 -0.10
C VAL A 331 25.14 13.74 -0.43
N GLU A 332 24.36 13.25 0.53
CA GLU A 332 23.34 12.23 0.29
C GLU A 332 21.98 12.90 0.05
N LEU A 333 21.24 12.35 -0.92
CA LEU A 333 19.87 12.74 -1.19
C LEU A 333 18.92 11.67 -0.68
N MET A 334 17.74 12.06 -0.25
CA MET A 334 16.66 11.17 0.13
C MET A 334 15.52 11.35 -0.86
N LEU A 335 15.22 10.29 -1.62
CA LEU A 335 14.02 10.24 -2.43
C LEU A 335 12.88 9.77 -1.54
N GLN A 336 11.80 10.54 -1.45
CA GLN A 336 10.61 10.22 -0.68
C GLN A 336 9.38 10.27 -1.58
N GLU A 337 8.48 9.30 -1.39
CA GLU A 337 7.13 9.35 -1.92
C GLU A 337 6.14 9.17 -0.77
N SER A 338 5.23 10.13 -0.63
CA SER A 338 4.13 10.08 0.31
C SER A 338 2.81 10.04 -0.42
N CYS A 339 1.88 9.26 0.10
CA CYS A 339 0.50 9.28 -0.36
C CYS A 339 -0.50 8.91 0.72
N THR A 340 -1.73 9.38 0.56
CA THR A 340 -2.85 9.15 1.45
C THR A 340 -4.15 9.13 0.66
N ASP A 341 -5.06 8.28 1.10
CA ASP A 341 -6.43 8.15 0.63
C ASP A 341 -7.31 7.58 1.76
N GLN A 342 -8.56 7.28 1.47
CA GLN A 342 -9.52 6.76 2.46
C GLN A 342 -9.14 5.36 2.97
N SER A 343 -8.43 4.56 2.17
CA SER A 343 -8.00 3.20 2.54
C SER A 343 -6.70 3.17 3.34
N GLY A 344 -5.98 4.30 3.41
CA GLY A 344 -4.79 4.46 4.23
C GLY A 344 -3.74 5.38 3.61
N SER A 345 -2.59 5.43 4.27
CA SER A 345 -1.47 6.28 3.90
C SER A 345 -0.16 5.50 3.86
N LEU A 346 0.79 6.02 3.11
CA LEU A 346 2.10 5.44 2.90
C LEU A 346 3.13 6.56 2.83
N VAL A 347 4.25 6.41 3.54
CA VAL A 347 5.42 7.29 3.44
C VAL A 347 6.63 6.40 3.28
N VAL A 348 7.22 6.38 2.09
CA VAL A 348 8.36 5.52 1.75
C VAL A 348 9.48 6.38 1.22
N TYR A 349 10.70 6.05 1.63
CA TYR A 349 11.87 6.82 1.26
C TYR A 349 13.10 5.92 1.18
N THR A 350 14.14 6.41 0.52
CA THR A 350 15.42 5.73 0.39
C THR A 350 16.53 6.75 0.20
N THR A 351 17.72 6.46 0.72
CA THR A 351 18.90 7.29 0.48
C THR A 351 19.53 6.91 -0.86
N VAL A 352 19.87 7.92 -1.65
CA VAL A 352 20.40 7.77 -3.00
C VAL A 352 21.54 8.77 -3.20
N ASN A 353 22.61 8.32 -3.85
CA ASN A 353 23.73 9.18 -4.20
C ASN A 353 23.32 10.21 -5.25
N VAL A 354 23.95 11.39 -5.20
CA VAL A 354 23.72 12.48 -6.17
C VAL A 354 23.91 11.99 -7.60
N ASP A 355 24.96 11.22 -7.88
CA ASP A 355 25.24 10.69 -9.22
C ASP A 355 24.11 9.79 -9.75
N SER A 356 23.48 8.99 -8.89
CA SER A 356 22.35 8.13 -9.28
C SER A 356 21.08 8.95 -9.56
N ILE A 357 20.84 10.03 -8.82
CA ILE A 357 19.74 10.96 -9.12
C ILE A 357 20.01 11.70 -10.42
N GLN A 358 21.24 12.15 -10.65
CA GLN A 358 21.65 12.80 -11.89
C GLN A 358 21.51 11.87 -13.09
N LEU A 359 21.86 10.58 -12.93
CA LEU A 359 21.63 9.54 -13.93
C LEU A 359 20.14 9.36 -14.24
N ALA A 360 19.28 9.30 -13.22
CA ALA A 360 17.84 9.23 -13.45
C ALA A 360 17.32 10.47 -14.19
N MET A 361 17.87 11.65 -13.89
CA MET A 361 17.48 12.93 -14.51
C MET A 361 18.11 13.16 -15.91
N SER A 362 19.17 12.45 -16.30
CA SER A 362 19.83 12.61 -17.61
C SER A 362 19.02 12.03 -18.77
N GLY A 363 17.92 11.33 -18.49
CA GLY A 363 17.11 10.61 -19.49
C GLY A 363 17.49 9.14 -19.66
N GLU A 364 18.53 8.68 -18.96
CA GLU A 364 18.94 7.28 -18.93
C GLU A 364 17.96 6.39 -18.14
N ASP A 365 18.02 5.07 -18.34
CA ASP A 365 17.14 4.13 -17.67
C ASP A 365 17.50 4.00 -16.18
N PRO A 366 16.61 4.39 -15.23
CA PRO A 366 16.88 4.32 -13.80
C PRO A 366 16.76 2.90 -13.22
N SER A 367 16.51 1.87 -14.03
CA SER A 367 16.28 0.49 -13.58
C SER A 367 17.45 -0.14 -12.80
N CYS A 368 18.68 0.28 -13.08
CA CYS A 368 19.90 -0.25 -12.45
C CYS A 368 20.24 0.41 -11.11
N ILE A 369 19.65 1.56 -10.79
CA ILE A 369 19.94 2.31 -9.56
C ILE A 369 19.57 1.43 -8.35
N PRO A 370 20.50 1.14 -7.42
CA PRO A 370 20.19 0.32 -6.26
C PRO A 370 19.30 1.07 -5.27
N LEU A 371 18.14 0.50 -4.94
CA LEU A 371 17.22 1.06 -3.95
C LEU A 371 17.12 0.17 -2.72
N LEU A 372 17.16 0.77 -1.53
CA LEU A 372 16.90 0.10 -0.26
C LEU A 372 15.82 0.88 0.51
N PRO A 373 14.54 0.67 0.18
CA PRO A 373 13.49 1.53 0.70
C PRO A 373 13.11 1.20 2.15
N LEU A 374 12.77 2.24 2.89
CA LEU A 374 12.27 2.22 4.26
C LEU A 374 10.95 2.97 4.27
N GLY A 375 10.10 2.74 5.25
CA GLY A 375 8.85 3.47 5.28
C GLY A 375 7.83 3.05 6.31
N PHE A 376 6.69 3.71 6.18
CA PHE A 376 5.56 3.65 7.09
C PHE A 376 4.29 3.38 6.30
N VAL A 377 3.54 2.37 6.72
CA VAL A 377 2.19 2.09 6.22
C VAL A 377 1.22 2.41 7.35
N ILE A 378 0.21 3.22 7.07
CA ILE A 378 -0.78 3.64 8.05
C ILE A 378 -2.14 3.22 7.52
N VAL A 379 -2.81 2.28 8.19
CA VAL A 379 -4.15 1.83 7.80
C VAL A 379 -5.17 2.25 8.84
N PRO A 380 -6.29 2.89 8.45
CA PRO A 380 -7.35 3.24 9.39
C PRO A 380 -7.99 1.96 9.94
N VAL A 381 -8.27 1.97 11.24
CA VAL A 381 -9.05 0.92 11.90
C VAL A 381 -10.14 1.62 12.71
N GLU A 382 -11.36 1.47 12.25
CA GLU A 382 -12.53 1.90 13.00
C GLU A 382 -12.68 0.98 14.20
N SER A 383 -12.68 1.51 15.43
CA SER A 383 -13.05 0.70 16.58
C SER A 383 -14.57 0.62 16.65
N THR A 384 -15.15 -0.54 16.35
CA THR A 384 -16.54 -0.80 16.73
C THR A 384 -16.56 -1.05 18.23
N CYS A 385 -16.93 -0.03 19.00
CA CYS A 385 -17.41 -0.27 20.34
C CYS A 385 -18.69 -1.13 20.22
N ASN A 386 -18.58 -2.42 20.55
CA ASN A 386 -19.73 -3.29 20.77
C ASN A 386 -20.52 -2.74 21.96
N SER A 387 -21.40 -1.76 21.72
CA SER A 387 -22.47 -1.44 22.65
C SER A 387 -23.52 -2.55 22.54
N ASN A 388 -23.23 -3.70 23.13
CA ASN A 388 -24.26 -4.64 23.56
C ASN A 388 -25.03 -3.99 24.70
N THR A 389 -25.89 -3.04 24.38
CA THR A 389 -27.00 -2.62 25.22
C THR A 389 -28.25 -2.81 24.39
N VAL A 390 -28.86 -3.99 24.56
CA VAL A 390 -30.27 -4.19 24.23
C VAL A 390 -31.04 -3.13 25.00
N ASN A 391 -31.56 -2.13 24.31
CA ASN A 391 -32.70 -1.35 24.79
C ASN A 391 -33.57 -1.02 23.58
N GLU A 392 -34.68 -1.75 23.50
CA GLU A 392 -35.86 -1.36 22.75
C GLU A 392 -36.32 0.03 23.20
N GLY A 393 -36.67 0.89 22.25
CA GLY A 393 -37.39 2.13 22.55
C GLY A 393 -37.07 3.28 21.62
N ASN A 394 -37.92 3.45 20.60
CA ASN A 394 -38.15 4.64 19.78
C ASN A 394 -37.47 5.95 20.24
N SER A 395 -36.57 6.48 19.42
CA SER A 395 -36.42 7.92 19.24
C SER A 395 -35.72 8.26 17.92
N ILE A 396 -36.35 9.18 17.19
CA ILE A 396 -35.96 9.78 15.92
C ILE A 396 -34.56 10.40 16.05
N GLN A 397 -33.59 9.96 15.22
CA GLN A 397 -32.26 10.57 15.19
C GLN A 397 -32.21 11.73 14.20
N SER A 398 -32.12 12.93 14.77
CA SER A 398 -31.61 14.14 14.15
C SER A 398 -30.14 13.95 13.75
N LEU A 399 -29.78 14.45 12.57
CA LEU A 399 -28.41 14.65 12.12
C LEU A 399 -27.69 15.61 13.08
N GLN A 400 -26.90 15.06 14.01
CA GLN A 400 -25.92 15.80 14.79
C GLN A 400 -24.59 15.03 14.74
N GLU A 401 -23.62 15.64 14.08
CA GLU A 401 -22.21 15.30 14.12
C GLU A 401 -21.74 15.32 15.57
N GLY A 402 -21.26 14.19 16.08
CA GLY A 402 -20.77 14.10 17.46
C GLY A 402 -20.91 12.74 18.13
N ASN A 403 -20.76 11.63 17.39
CA ASN A 403 -20.56 10.32 18.02
C ASN A 403 -19.07 9.99 17.90
N CYS A 404 -18.35 10.05 19.02
CA CYS A 404 -16.94 9.69 19.12
C CYS A 404 -16.75 8.20 18.79
N THR A 405 -16.60 7.87 17.51
CA THR A 405 -15.87 6.68 17.11
C THR A 405 -14.43 6.93 17.48
N ASN A 406 -13.85 6.14 18.39
CA ASN A 406 -12.41 6.17 18.63
C ASN A 406 -11.73 5.61 17.38
N SER A 407 -11.54 6.45 16.36
CA SER A 407 -10.84 6.11 15.12
C SER A 407 -9.36 5.97 15.43
N GLY A 408 -8.84 4.75 15.38
CA GLY A 408 -7.42 4.47 15.49
C GLY A 408 -6.81 4.13 14.14
N CYS A 409 -5.52 3.85 14.13
CA CYS A 409 -4.84 3.33 12.95
C CYS A 409 -3.80 2.28 13.33
N LEU A 410 -3.48 1.39 12.41
CA LEU A 410 -2.30 0.54 12.52
C LEU A 410 -1.15 1.20 11.77
N LEU A 411 -0.06 1.43 12.49
CA LEU A 411 1.21 1.87 11.93
C LEU A 411 2.11 0.65 11.74
N THR A 412 2.42 0.31 10.49
CA THR A 412 3.47 -0.65 10.15
C THR A 412 4.74 0.09 9.77
N VAL A 413 5.83 -0.15 10.49
CA VAL A 413 7.16 0.38 10.21
C VAL A 413 7.99 -0.71 9.55
N GLY A 414 8.54 -0.43 8.36
CA GLY A 414 9.41 -1.34 7.63
C GLY A 414 10.82 -0.78 7.50
N LEU A 415 11.80 -1.50 8.05
CA LEU A 415 13.22 -1.16 8.00
C LEU A 415 14.01 -2.23 7.23
N GLN A 416 15.04 -1.80 6.51
CA GLN A 416 15.93 -2.62 5.71
C GLN A 416 17.37 -2.12 5.86
N VAL A 417 18.31 -3.02 6.08
CA VAL A 417 19.73 -2.70 6.20
C VAL A 417 20.54 -3.70 5.38
N LEU A 418 21.54 -3.20 4.64
CA LEU A 418 22.53 -4.06 4.00
C LEU A 418 23.46 -4.61 5.09
N ALA A 419 23.24 -5.86 5.49
CA ALA A 419 24.00 -6.49 6.57
C ALA A 419 25.40 -6.95 6.12
N SER A 420 25.55 -7.29 4.84
CA SER A 420 26.82 -7.69 4.25
C SER A 420 26.77 -7.48 2.74
N THR A 421 27.85 -6.99 2.13
CA THR A 421 28.02 -6.95 0.67
C THR A 421 28.38 -8.32 0.08
N ILE A 422 28.74 -9.29 0.93
CA ILE A 422 29.07 -10.66 0.55
C ILE A 422 27.81 -11.53 0.73
N PRO A 423 27.22 -12.08 -0.35
CA PRO A 423 25.97 -12.86 -0.30
C PRO A 423 26.04 -14.18 0.51
N SER A 424 27.26 -14.68 0.75
CA SER A 424 27.51 -15.90 1.55
C SER A 424 27.71 -15.64 3.04
N ALA A 425 27.75 -14.37 3.47
CA ALA A 425 27.96 -14.03 4.87
C ALA A 425 26.81 -14.52 5.75
N LYS A 426 27.15 -15.00 6.95
CA LYS A 426 26.18 -15.31 8.00
C LYS A 426 25.85 -14.03 8.75
N LEU A 427 24.57 -13.86 9.08
CA LEU A 427 24.12 -12.75 9.92
C LEU A 427 24.63 -12.87 11.34
N ASN A 428 25.01 -11.74 11.91
CA ASN A 428 25.32 -11.65 13.33
C ASN A 428 24.04 -11.31 14.11
N LEU A 429 23.86 -11.96 15.27
CA LEU A 429 22.78 -11.66 16.20
C LEU A 429 22.84 -10.20 16.68
N SER A 430 24.03 -9.59 16.72
CA SER A 430 24.18 -8.16 17.05
C SER A 430 23.45 -7.25 16.06
N SER A 431 23.50 -7.54 14.75
CA SER A 431 22.80 -6.77 13.71
C SER A 431 21.28 -6.91 13.85
N VAL A 432 20.80 -8.11 14.20
CA VAL A 432 19.39 -8.39 14.45
C VAL A 432 18.88 -7.61 15.68
N ASN A 433 19.67 -7.60 16.76
CA ASN A 433 19.32 -6.84 17.96
C ASN A 433 19.36 -5.33 17.71
N ALA A 434 20.34 -4.84 16.94
CA ALA A 434 20.46 -3.43 16.59
C ALA A 434 19.25 -2.93 15.79
N ILE A 435 18.84 -3.65 14.73
CA ILE A 435 17.68 -3.26 13.92
C ILE A 435 16.38 -3.34 14.73
N ASN A 436 16.22 -4.34 15.60
CA ASN A 436 15.06 -4.46 16.49
C ASN A 436 14.96 -3.29 17.47
N ASN A 437 16.09 -2.92 18.11
CA ASN A 437 16.14 -1.78 19.02
C ASN A 437 15.83 -0.47 18.27
N HIS A 438 16.38 -0.30 17.08
CA HIS A 438 16.11 0.87 16.25
C HIS A 438 14.63 0.95 15.86
N LEU A 439 14.01 -0.17 15.48
CA LEU A 439 12.59 -0.26 15.18
C LEU A 439 11.70 0.09 16.39
N ARG A 440 12.03 -0.42 17.59
CA ARG A 440 11.27 -0.13 18.81
C ARG A 440 11.39 1.34 19.22
N ASN A 441 12.60 1.89 19.14
CA ASN A 441 12.84 3.31 19.39
C ASN A 441 12.05 4.18 18.41
N THR A 442 11.95 3.76 17.14
CA THR A 442 11.13 4.44 16.11
C THR A 442 9.69 4.56 16.53
N VAL A 443 9.06 3.43 16.85
CA VAL A 443 7.65 3.39 17.25
C VAL A 443 7.43 4.22 18.51
N HIS A 444 8.32 4.14 19.49
CA HIS A 444 8.24 4.91 20.73
C HIS A 444 8.33 6.43 20.48
N GLN A 445 9.27 6.89 19.65
CA GLN A 445 9.42 8.30 19.33
C GLN A 445 8.20 8.86 18.59
N ILE A 446 7.65 8.12 17.62
CA ILE A 446 6.43 8.51 16.90
C ILE A 446 5.25 8.63 17.88
N THR A 447 5.08 7.63 18.75
CA THR A 447 3.99 7.62 19.74
C THR A 447 4.11 8.79 20.72
N SER A 448 5.32 9.09 21.18
CA SER A 448 5.61 10.23 22.05
C SER A 448 5.29 11.56 21.36
N ALA A 449 5.73 11.74 20.12
CA ALA A 449 5.50 12.97 19.34
C ALA A 449 4.02 13.22 19.03
N LEU A 450 3.21 12.16 18.85
CA LEU A 450 1.76 12.29 18.70
C LEU A 450 1.08 12.69 20.01
N SER A 451 1.54 12.13 21.13
CA SER A 451 0.98 12.41 22.45
C SER A 451 1.26 13.85 22.91
N THR A 452 2.45 14.39 22.63
CA THR A 452 2.78 15.80 22.94
C THR A 452 1.99 16.77 22.07
N SER A 453 1.79 16.44 20.79
CA SER A 453 0.97 17.24 19.86
C SER A 453 -0.50 17.31 20.28
N ALA A 454 -1.03 16.25 20.88
CA ALA A 454 -2.39 16.22 21.40
C ALA A 454 -2.55 17.08 22.67
N ALA A 455 -1.52 17.17 23.50
CA ALA A 455 -1.52 17.99 24.72
C ALA A 455 -1.38 19.50 24.44
N SER A 456 -0.92 19.90 23.25
CA SER A 456 -0.69 21.31 22.88
C SER A 456 -1.88 22.01 22.20
N CYS A 457 -3.05 21.37 22.04
CA CYS A 457 -4.25 22.06 21.56
C CYS A 457 -4.85 22.90 22.70
N PRO A 458 -4.83 24.25 22.65
CA PRO A 458 -5.50 25.06 23.66
C PRO A 458 -7.00 24.99 23.42
N GLU A 459 -7.75 24.66 24.48
CA GLU A 459 -9.20 24.86 24.52
C GLU A 459 -9.54 26.28 24.03
N HIS A 460 -10.50 26.37 23.11
CA HIS A 460 -11.02 27.63 22.60
C HIS A 460 -11.47 28.51 23.78
N ASN A 461 -10.71 29.56 24.09
CA ASN A 461 -11.07 30.56 25.09
C ASN A 461 -12.46 31.12 24.74
N ALA A 462 -13.43 30.85 25.62
CA ALA A 462 -14.70 31.53 25.66
C ALA A 462 -14.44 33.03 25.89
N ALA A 463 -14.85 33.87 24.92
CA ALA A 463 -14.78 35.31 25.05
C ALA A 463 -15.68 35.78 26.22
N PRO A 464 -15.23 36.72 27.07
CA PRO A 464 -16.07 37.28 28.11
C PRO A 464 -17.11 38.20 27.48
N GLN A 465 -18.39 37.95 27.78
CA GLN A 465 -19.47 38.88 27.44
C GLN A 465 -19.25 40.21 28.16
N GLY A 466 -18.89 41.24 27.38
CA GLY A 466 -18.89 42.63 27.83
C GLY A 466 -20.33 43.11 28.02
N LYS A 467 -20.63 43.57 29.24
CA LYS A 467 -21.79 44.41 29.52
C LYS A 467 -21.57 45.78 28.88
N THR A 468 -22.53 46.21 28.07
CA THR A 468 -23.04 47.59 28.03
C THR A 468 -24.51 47.53 27.73
#